data_AF-A0A1Q6YKQ2-F1
#
_entry.id   AF-A0A1Q6YKQ2-F1
#
_cell.length_a   1.000
_cell.length_b   1.000
_cell.length_c   1.000
_cell.angle_alpha   90.00
_cell.angle_beta   90.00
_cell.angle_gamma   90.00
#
_symmetry.space_group_name_H-M   'P 1'
#
loop_
_entity.id
_entity.type
_entity.pdbx_description
1 polymer ?
#
loop_
_entity_poly.entity_id
_entity_poly.type
_entity_poly.pdbx_seq_one_letter_code
_entity_poly.pdbx_strand_id
1 'polypeptide(L)'
;MLVRPHLPGYRWFHTFRNATIRTGVYVGVCLTLVFSAWLVIANRAPFLERFALERNIAAAAILGFLAAVPIFRFLRLPGHLLASSLIGWLIFSLSYRVLCLLFRDLSNWHSTPQVFMQGAVVYMILTTLSWIATTIWRARESHASHPKHHAS
;
A
#
# COMPACT_ATOMS: atom_id res chain seq x y z
N MET A 1 -23.90 11.56 35.85
CA MET A 1 -22.94 11.63 34.73
C MET A 1 -21.80 10.66 35.01
N LEU A 2 -21.71 9.55 34.26
CA LEU A 2 -20.66 8.55 34.47
C LEU A 2 -19.39 9.00 33.74
N VAL A 3 -18.39 9.45 34.50
CA VAL A 3 -17.06 9.78 33.97
C VAL A 3 -16.38 8.46 33.57
N ARG A 4 -16.33 8.16 32.27
CA ARG A 4 -15.55 7.01 31.77
C ARG A 4 -14.06 7.36 31.87
N PRO A 5 -13.24 6.59 32.61
CA PRO A 5 -11.81 6.86 32.69
C PRO A 5 -11.16 6.54 31.34
N HIS A 6 -10.62 7.57 30.68
CA HIS A 6 -9.79 7.42 29.50
C HIS A 6 -8.42 6.86 29.91
N LEU A 7 -8.30 5.54 29.96
CA LEU A 7 -7.02 4.86 30.14
C LEU A 7 -6.07 5.21 28.96
N PRO A 8 -4.83 5.67 29.24
CA PRO A 8 -3.84 5.95 28.21
C PRO A 8 -3.47 4.64 27.51
N GLY A 9 -3.96 4.46 26.28
CA GLY A 9 -3.86 3.21 25.50
C GLY A 9 -5.12 2.90 24.70
N TYR A 10 -6.29 3.36 25.14
CA TYR A 10 -7.57 3.12 24.45
C TYR A 10 -7.62 3.70 23.02
N ARG A 11 -6.91 4.80 22.75
CA ARG A 11 -6.81 5.39 21.40
C ARG A 11 -6.12 4.47 20.40
N TRP A 12 -5.09 3.73 20.82
CA TRP A 12 -4.36 2.81 19.92
C TRP A 12 -5.26 1.68 19.40
N PHE A 13 -6.10 1.10 20.26
CA PHE A 13 -7.06 0.08 19.86
C PHE A 13 -8.09 0.59 18.83
N HIS A 14 -8.55 1.84 18.94
CA HIS A 14 -9.44 2.44 17.94
C HIS A 14 -8.72 2.74 16.62
N THR A 15 -7.45 3.15 16.66
CA THR A 15 -6.64 3.39 15.48
C THR A 15 -6.44 2.10 14.66
N PHE A 16 -6.18 0.95 15.30
CA PHE A 16 -6.12 -0.36 14.61
C PHE A 16 -7.48 -0.87 14.11
N ARG A 17 -8.58 -0.31 14.64
CA ARG A 17 -9.94 -0.59 14.14
C ARG A 17 -10.21 0.10 12.79
N ASN A 18 -9.45 1.15 12.47
CA ASN A 18 -9.58 1.84 11.19
C ASN A 18 -9.06 0.95 10.05
N ALA A 19 -9.95 0.61 9.11
CA ALA A 19 -9.64 -0.26 7.98
C ALA A 19 -8.48 0.26 7.12
N THR A 20 -8.31 1.58 6.99
CA THR A 20 -7.21 2.20 6.25
C THR A 20 -5.86 1.90 6.88
N ILE A 21 -5.74 2.14 8.18
CA ILE A 21 -4.50 1.95 8.93
C ILE A 21 -4.16 0.47 8.96
N ARG A 22 -5.13 -0.39 9.26
CA ARG A 22 -4.94 -1.84 9.29
C ARG A 22 -4.46 -2.39 7.94
N THR A 23 -5.05 -1.92 6.84
CA THR A 23 -4.65 -2.35 5.49
C THR A 23 -3.24 -1.87 5.18
N GLY A 24 -2.93 -0.60 5.46
CA GLY A 24 -1.59 -0.06 5.23
C GLY A 24 -0.52 -0.81 6.03
N VAL A 25 -0.76 -1.04 7.32
CA VAL A 25 0.17 -1.80 8.18
C VAL A 25 0.34 -3.24 7.68
N TYR A 26 -0.76 -3.94 7.38
CA TYR A 26 -0.70 -5.31 6.89
C TYR A 26 0.11 -5.41 5.58
N VAL A 27 -0.19 -4.54 4.60
CA VAL A 27 0.51 -4.51 3.31
C VAL A 27 1.98 -4.16 3.50
N GLY A 28 2.30 -3.15 4.30
CA GLY A 28 3.70 -2.76 4.58
C GLY A 28 4.51 -3.88 5.23
N VAL A 29 3.93 -4.59 6.19
CA VAL A 29 4.58 -5.74 6.84
C VAL A 29 4.76 -6.90 5.86
N CYS A 30 3.73 -7.27 5.10
CA CYS A 30 3.83 -8.34 4.11
C CYS A 30 4.87 -8.05 3.02
N LEU A 31 4.89 -6.84 2.48
CA LEU A 31 5.91 -6.41 1.51
C LEU A 31 7.32 -6.53 2.09
N THR A 32 7.50 -6.07 3.33
CA THR A 32 8.79 -6.14 4.03
C THR A 32 9.25 -7.59 4.19
N LEU A 33 8.36 -8.48 4.65
CA LEU A 33 8.69 -9.89 4.88
C LEU A 33 9.05 -10.59 3.57
N VAL A 34 8.25 -10.42 2.52
CA VAL A 34 8.50 -11.03 1.21
C VAL A 34 9.80 -10.52 0.60
N PHE A 35 10.04 -9.20 0.65
CA PHE A 35 11.26 -8.61 0.10
C PHE A 35 12.51 -9.07 0.88
N SER A 36 12.42 -9.13 2.21
CA SER A 36 13.50 -9.63 3.06
C SER A 36 13.81 -11.10 2.78
N ALA A 37 12.77 -11.94 2.67
CA ALA A 37 12.92 -13.34 2.31
C ALA A 37 13.57 -13.50 0.93
N TRP A 38 13.14 -12.70 -0.05
CA TRP A 38 13.74 -12.69 -1.37
C TRP A 38 15.22 -12.29 -1.32
N LEU A 39 15.61 -11.27 -0.55
CA LEU A 39 17.01 -10.89 -0.37
C LEU A 39 17.83 -12.04 0.24
N VAL A 40 17.32 -12.69 1.28
CA VAL A 40 18.01 -13.81 1.91
C VAL A 40 18.21 -14.95 0.92
N ILE A 41 17.16 -15.34 0.20
CA ILE A 41 17.23 -16.40 -0.83
C ILE A 41 18.21 -15.98 -1.94
N ALA A 42 18.16 -14.73 -2.39
CA ALA A 42 19.00 -14.23 -3.45
C ALA A 42 20.50 -14.25 -3.11
N ASN A 43 20.85 -14.03 -1.85
CA ASN A 43 22.24 -13.96 -1.39
C ASN A 43 22.77 -15.28 -0.79
N ARG A 44 21.89 -16.21 -0.40
CA ARG A 44 22.28 -17.45 0.32
C ARG A 44 22.09 -18.74 -0.48
N ALA A 45 21.42 -18.69 -1.63
CA ALA A 45 21.10 -19.88 -2.43
C ALA A 45 21.76 -19.81 -3.83
N PRO A 46 23.07 -20.11 -3.95
CA PRO A 46 23.79 -20.08 -5.23
C PRO A 46 23.23 -21.08 -6.25
N PHE A 47 22.61 -22.18 -5.79
CA PHE A 47 21.94 -23.16 -6.66
C PHE A 47 20.74 -22.58 -7.44
N LEU A 48 20.20 -21.43 -7.03
CA LEU A 48 19.13 -20.71 -7.71
C LEU A 48 19.65 -19.66 -8.70
N GLU A 49 20.96 -19.50 -8.89
CA GLU A 49 21.51 -18.54 -9.86
C GLU A 49 21.06 -18.86 -11.29
N ARG A 50 20.99 -20.15 -11.65
CA ARG A 50 20.43 -20.60 -12.93
C ARG A 50 18.96 -20.19 -13.14
N PHE A 51 18.24 -19.93 -12.06
CA PHE A 51 16.84 -19.49 -12.06
C PHE A 51 16.71 -18.05 -11.55
N ALA A 52 17.77 -17.23 -11.62
CA ALA A 52 17.75 -15.88 -11.07
C ALA A 52 16.62 -15.04 -11.69
N LEU A 53 16.38 -15.18 -12.99
CA LEU A 53 15.29 -14.50 -13.69
C LEU A 53 13.92 -14.96 -13.17
N GLU A 54 13.66 -16.26 -13.11
CA GLU A 54 12.39 -16.82 -12.64
C GLU A 54 12.09 -16.43 -11.19
N ARG A 55 13.10 -16.55 -10.31
CA ARG A 55 13.00 -16.13 -8.90
C ARG A 55 12.67 -14.65 -8.77
N ASN A 56 13.33 -13.80 -9.57
CA ASN A 56 13.11 -12.36 -9.52
C ASN A 56 11.74 -11.97 -10.07
N ILE A 57 11.27 -12.61 -11.15
CA ILE A 57 9.91 -12.41 -11.66
C ILE A 57 8.87 -12.88 -10.65
N ALA A 58 9.06 -14.04 -10.03
CA ALA A 58 8.16 -14.55 -9.00
C ALA A 58 8.08 -13.58 -7.80
N ALA A 59 9.22 -13.09 -7.31
CA ALA A 59 9.25 -12.11 -6.23
C ALA A 59 8.60 -10.78 -6.62
N ALA A 60 8.87 -10.28 -7.83
CA ALA A 60 8.24 -9.07 -8.35
C ALA A 60 6.72 -9.23 -8.49
N ALA A 61 6.24 -10.39 -8.95
CA ALA A 61 4.81 -10.69 -9.06
C ALA A 61 4.13 -10.73 -7.68
N ILE A 62 4.74 -11.38 -6.69
CA ILE A 62 4.20 -11.44 -5.32
C ILE A 62 4.17 -10.05 -4.69
N LEU A 63 5.26 -9.28 -4.81
CA LEU A 63 5.32 -7.91 -4.30
C LEU A 63 4.29 -7.00 -4.99
N GLY A 64 4.16 -7.11 -6.32
CA GLY A 64 3.16 -6.37 -7.09
C GLY A 64 1.73 -6.73 -6.66
N PHE A 65 1.44 -8.01 -6.46
CA PHE A 65 0.14 -8.47 -5.98
C PHE A 65 -0.19 -7.91 -4.59
N LEU A 66 0.76 -7.96 -3.65
CA LEU A 66 0.59 -7.39 -2.31
C LEU A 66 0.43 -5.86 -2.34
N ALA A 67 1.21 -5.18 -3.18
CA ALA A 67 1.12 -3.73 -3.38
C ALA A 67 -0.22 -3.31 -4.01
N ALA A 68 -0.89 -4.21 -4.73
CA ALA A 68 -2.21 -3.94 -5.30
C ALA A 68 -3.37 -4.08 -4.31
N VAL A 69 -3.15 -4.64 -3.11
CA VAL A 69 -4.21 -4.84 -2.10
C VAL A 69 -4.96 -3.55 -1.73
N PRO A 70 -4.29 -2.41 -1.43
CA PRO A 70 -4.98 -1.15 -1.16
C PRO A 70 -5.81 -0.68 -2.34
N ILE A 71 -5.32 -0.90 -3.57
CA ILE A 71 -5.99 -0.55 -4.82
C ILE A 71 -7.35 -1.22 -4.84
N PHE A 72 -7.38 -2.56 -4.87
CA PHE A 72 -8.63 -3.31 -4.93
C PHE A 72 -9.57 -3.04 -3.75
N ARG A 73 -9.01 -2.81 -2.55
CA ARG A 73 -9.82 -2.55 -1.34
C ARG A 73 -10.48 -1.18 -1.33
N PHE A 74 -9.81 -0.15 -1.85
CA PHE A 74 -10.23 1.25 -1.74
C PHE A 74 -10.41 1.95 -3.10
N LEU A 75 -10.65 1.21 -4.19
CA LEU A 75 -10.91 1.75 -5.54
C LEU A 75 -11.96 2.88 -5.56
N ARG A 76 -12.98 2.80 -4.71
CA ARG A 76 -14.08 3.79 -4.64
C ARG A 76 -13.88 4.88 -3.58
N LEU A 77 -12.77 4.81 -2.84
CA LEU A 77 -12.47 5.63 -1.68
C LEU A 77 -11.03 6.17 -1.81
N PRO A 78 -10.79 7.12 -2.74
CA PRO A 78 -9.44 7.56 -3.11
C PRO A 78 -8.63 8.09 -1.92
N GLY A 79 -9.25 8.78 -0.96
CA GLY A 79 -8.55 9.22 0.26
C GLY A 79 -8.06 8.06 1.12
N HIS A 80 -8.85 7.00 1.27
CA HIS A 80 -8.47 5.80 2.03
C HIS A 80 -7.41 4.98 1.29
N LEU A 81 -7.48 4.92 -0.04
CA LEU A 81 -6.46 4.33 -0.89
C LEU A 81 -5.11 5.00 -0.63
N LEU A 82 -5.03 6.32 -0.83
CA LEU A 82 -3.78 7.05 -0.67
C LEU A 82 -3.21 6.90 0.74
N ALA A 83 -4.03 7.11 1.76
CA ALA A 83 -3.58 7.01 3.15
C ALA A 83 -3.08 5.61 3.50
N SER A 84 -3.81 4.55 3.12
CA SER A 84 -3.38 3.17 3.41
C SER A 84 -2.11 2.80 2.65
N SER A 85 -2.01 3.18 1.37
CA SER A 85 -0.82 2.95 0.56
C SER A 85 0.41 3.69 1.09
N LEU A 86 0.28 4.97 1.49
CA LEU A 86 1.39 5.73 2.07
C LEU A 86 1.87 5.13 3.40
N ILE A 87 0.95 4.67 4.26
CA ILE A 87 1.31 3.97 5.50
C ILE A 87 2.10 2.71 5.20
N GLY A 88 1.61 1.87 4.28
CA GLY A 88 2.29 0.63 3.90
C GLY A 88 3.66 0.89 3.28
N TRP A 89 3.75 1.87 2.38
CA TRP A 89 5.00 2.20 1.71
C TRP A 89 6.01 2.87 2.64
N LEU A 90 5.56 3.64 3.63
CA LEU A 90 6.42 4.19 4.68
C LEU A 90 7.06 3.06 5.50
N ILE A 91 6.27 2.09 5.96
CA ILE A 91 6.75 0.93 6.72
C ILE A 91 7.77 0.15 5.89
N PHE A 92 7.45 -0.10 4.62
CA PHE A 92 8.37 -0.77 3.69
C PHE A 92 9.67 0.01 3.51
N SER A 93 9.60 1.34 3.31
CA SER A 93 10.78 2.19 3.11
C SER A 93 11.67 2.25 4.34
N LEU A 94 11.08 2.34 5.54
CA LEU A 94 11.83 2.28 6.79
C LEU A 94 12.53 0.93 6.98
N SER A 95 11.84 -0.15 6.64
CA SER A 95 12.42 -1.49 6.70
C SER A 95 13.52 -1.68 5.66
N TYR A 96 13.35 -1.13 4.46
CA TYR A 96 14.38 -1.08 3.41
C TYR A 96 15.65 -0.39 3.90
N ARG A 97 15.52 0.72 4.66
CA ARG A 97 16.67 1.37 5.29
C ARG A 97 17.45 0.44 6.21
N VAL A 98 16.74 -0.35 7.04
CA VAL A 98 17.37 -1.33 7.92
C VAL A 98 18.05 -2.43 7.10
N LEU A 99 17.41 -2.91 6.03
CA LEU A 99 17.98 -3.90 5.13
C LEU A 99 19.23 -3.40 4.41
N CYS A 100 19.32 -2.12 4.03
CA CYS A 100 20.55 -1.54 3.46
C CYS A 100 21.73 -1.58 4.44
N LEU A 101 21.50 -1.59 5.75
CA LEU A 101 22.58 -1.75 6.74
C LEU A 101 23.13 -3.19 6.74
N LEU A 102 22.28 -4.17 6.41
CA LEU A 102 22.65 -5.59 6.35
C LEU A 102 23.22 -5.98 4.98
N PHE A 103 22.66 -5.42 3.90
CA PHE A 103 23.01 -5.67 2.50
C PHE A 103 23.50 -4.36 1.86
N ARG A 104 24.80 -4.06 2.00
CA ARG A 104 25.40 -2.79 1.58
C ARG A 104 25.20 -2.45 0.10
N ASP A 105 25.29 -3.46 -0.77
CA ASP A 105 25.11 -3.30 -2.22
C ASP A 105 23.70 -2.83 -2.59
N LEU A 106 22.71 -3.06 -1.73
CA LEU A 106 21.33 -2.62 -1.95
C LEU A 106 21.22 -1.09 -1.97
N SER A 107 22.04 -0.40 -1.17
CA SER A 107 22.01 1.07 -1.10
C SER A 107 22.55 1.76 -2.36
N ASN A 108 23.34 1.06 -3.18
CA ASN A 108 23.87 1.57 -4.44
C ASN A 108 22.80 1.66 -5.53
N TRP A 109 21.75 0.85 -5.44
CA TRP A 109 20.66 0.87 -6.41
C TRP A 109 19.72 2.02 -6.14
N HIS A 110 19.04 2.02 -4.98
CA HIS A 110 18.10 3.06 -4.59
C HIS A 110 18.35 3.50 -3.15
N SER A 111 18.34 4.81 -2.93
CA SER A 111 18.32 5.39 -1.59
C SER A 111 16.93 5.23 -0.95
N THR A 112 16.87 5.12 0.37
CA THR A 112 15.60 5.07 1.13
C THR A 112 14.57 6.14 0.72
N PRO A 113 14.93 7.45 0.61
CA PRO A 113 13.96 8.46 0.20
C PRO A 113 13.47 8.27 -1.24
N GLN A 114 14.30 7.76 -2.16
CA GLN A 114 13.87 7.45 -3.52
C GLN A 114 12.85 6.32 -3.54
N VAL A 115 13.06 5.25 -2.76
CA VAL A 115 12.09 4.15 -2.62
C VAL A 115 10.76 4.67 -2.10
N PHE A 116 10.78 5.54 -1.08
CA PHE A 116 9.56 6.15 -0.55
C PHE A 116 8.85 7.00 -1.62
N MET A 117 9.60 7.87 -2.30
CA MET A 117 9.08 8.75 -3.33
C MET A 117 8.44 7.96 -4.48
N GLN A 118 9.07 6.85 -4.91
CA GLN A 118 8.54 6.00 -5.97
C GLN A 118 7.13 5.49 -5.65
N GLY A 119 6.92 4.94 -4.45
CA GLY A 119 5.58 4.49 -4.06
C GLY A 119 4.61 5.64 -3.89
N ALA A 120 5.05 6.75 -3.27
CA ALA A 120 4.20 7.93 -3.10
C ALA A 120 3.68 8.44 -4.46
N VAL A 121 4.55 8.59 -5.46
CA VAL A 121 4.20 9.02 -6.81
C VAL A 121 3.24 8.02 -7.47
N VAL A 122 3.56 6.72 -7.44
CA VAL A 122 2.71 5.68 -8.06
C VAL A 122 1.31 5.68 -7.45
N TYR A 123 1.19 5.70 -6.12
CA TYR A 123 -0.11 5.69 -5.46
C TYR A 123 -0.85 7.01 -5.58
N MET A 124 -0.17 8.15 -5.71
CA MET A 124 -0.80 9.44 -6.03
C MET A 124 -1.45 9.39 -7.42
N ILE A 125 -0.77 8.84 -8.42
CA ILE A 125 -1.32 8.66 -9.77
C ILE A 125 -2.55 7.76 -9.72
N LEU A 126 -2.43 6.57 -9.10
CA LEU A 126 -3.53 5.62 -8.98
C LEU A 126 -4.73 6.19 -8.20
N THR A 127 -4.46 6.99 -7.17
CA THR A 127 -5.50 7.69 -6.40
C THR A 127 -6.21 8.71 -7.26
N THR A 128 -5.47 9.46 -8.05
CA THR A 128 -6.05 10.47 -8.96
C THR A 128 -6.95 9.80 -10.00
N LEU A 129 -6.50 8.70 -10.60
CA LEU A 129 -7.29 7.92 -11.55
C LEU A 129 -8.56 7.34 -10.89
N SER A 130 -8.43 6.79 -9.69
CA SER A 130 -9.56 6.27 -8.91
C SER A 130 -10.57 7.38 -8.59
N TRP A 131 -10.08 8.56 -8.21
CA TRP A 131 -10.91 9.73 -7.94
C TRP A 131 -11.68 10.20 -9.18
N ILE A 132 -11.01 10.31 -10.33
CA ILE A 132 -11.65 10.65 -11.62
C ILE A 132 -12.75 9.63 -11.94
N ALA A 133 -12.44 8.33 -11.87
CA ALA A 133 -13.41 7.28 -12.15
C ALA A 133 -14.63 7.35 -11.22
N THR A 134 -14.41 7.57 -9.91
CA THR A 134 -15.52 7.71 -8.96
C THR A 134 -16.38 8.95 -9.20
N THR A 135 -15.77 10.06 -9.63
CA THR A 135 -16.49 11.30 -9.94
C THR A 135 -17.37 11.12 -11.17
N ILE A 136 -16.84 10.50 -12.23
CA ILE A 136 -17.59 10.17 -13.45
C ILE A 136 -18.76 9.24 -13.12
N TRP A 137 -18.52 8.20 -12.32
CA TRP A 137 -19.57 7.26 -11.93
C TRP A 137 -20.71 7.95 -11.18
N ARG A 138 -20.37 8.79 -10.19
CA ARG A 138 -21.37 9.55 -9.41
C ARG A 138 -22.17 10.51 -10.28
N ALA A 139 -21.51 11.20 -11.21
CA ALA A 139 -22.19 12.08 -12.16
C ALA A 139 -23.21 11.31 -13.02
N ARG A 140 -22.85 10.12 -13.51
CA ARG A 140 -23.74 9.26 -14.29
C ARG A 140 -24.95 8.79 -13.48
N GLU A 141 -24.76 8.38 -12.23
CA GLU A 141 -25.86 8.00 -11.34
C GLU A 141 -26.81 9.17 -11.08
N SER A 142 -26.29 10.38 -10.86
CA SER A 142 -27.14 11.57 -10.67
C SER A 142 -27.97 11.92 -11.91
N HIS A 143 -27.44 11.71 -13.12
CA HIS A 143 -28.20 11.92 -14.36
C HIS A 143 -29.27 10.86 -14.59
N ALA A 144 -29.01 9.59 -14.23
CA ALA A 144 -29.99 8.52 -14.32
C ALA A 144 -31.13 8.65 -13.30
N SER A 145 -30.87 9.30 -12.15
CA SER A 145 -31.81 9.49 -11.04
C SER A 145 -32.81 10.64 -11.24
N HIS A 146 -32.73 11.37 -12.36
CA HIS A 146 -33.68 12.42 -12.74
C HIS A 146 -34.67 11.89 -13.81
N PRO A 147 -35.62 10.98 -13.49
CA PRO A 147 -36.78 10.80 -14.34
C PRO A 147 -37.62 12.07 -14.31
N LYS A 148 -38.03 12.51 -15.50
CA LYS A 148 -38.86 13.67 -15.80
C LYS A 148 -40.02 13.83 -14.81
N HIS A 149 -39.94 14.83 -13.93
CA HIS A 149 -41.07 15.27 -13.10
C HIS A 149 -41.52 16.67 -13.54
N HIS A 150 -41.91 16.81 -14.80
CA HIS A 150 -42.64 17.94 -15.39
C HIS A 150 -43.33 17.40 -16.66
N ALA A 151 -44.61 17.61 -16.95
CA ALA A 151 -45.67 18.35 -16.26
C ALA A 151 -47.02 17.76 -16.73
N SER A 152 -47.97 17.63 -15.81
CA SER A 152 -49.41 17.56 -16.06
C SER A 152 -49.97 18.97 -16.19
#